data_AF-A0A9N8H718-F1
#
_entry.id   AF-A0A9N8H718-F1
#
_cell.length_a   1.000
_cell.length_b   1.000
_cell.length_c   1.000
_cell.angle_alpha   90.00
_cell.angle_beta   90.00
_cell.angle_gamma   90.00
#
_symmetry.space_group_name_H-M   'P 1'
#
loop_
_entity.id
_entity.type
_entity.pdbx_description
1 polymer ?
#
loop_
_entity_poly.entity_id
_entity_poly.type
_entity_poly.pdbx_seq_one_letter_code
_entity_poly.pdbx_strand_id
1 'polypeptide(L)'
;MGADQSKGIAQWDVEEVAAAAETLGRHFKPYADTMRGSGIDGIFLASLSTTEVQETLDDLGVESRLHRRVLARKLRVALEGDACTVSCSQSVVSWDSTSPRERRPSARKSMSEKEEDSRKLLELMTAAAQQQMVERCALLQKEAELTKQIERITSPANTAA
;
A
#
# COMPACT_ATOMS: atom_id res chain seq x y z
N MET A 1 18.26 3.14 12.96
CA MET A 1 17.12 3.65 13.74
C MET A 1 15.91 3.60 12.83
N GLY A 2 15.07 2.56 12.94
CA GLY A 2 13.83 2.44 12.18
C GLY A 2 12.69 2.87 13.08
N ALA A 3 12.13 4.05 12.83
CA ALA A 3 10.97 4.53 13.55
C ALA A 3 9.74 3.68 13.19
N ASP A 4 8.90 3.47 14.18
CA ASP A 4 7.64 2.72 14.20
C ASP A 4 6.76 2.89 12.94
N GLN A 5 6.98 2.06 11.92
CA GLN A 5 6.11 2.01 10.73
C GLN A 5 4.75 1.32 11.01
N SER A 6 4.52 0.90 12.25
CA SER A 6 3.25 0.27 12.66
C SER A 6 2.14 1.28 12.98
N LYS A 7 2.49 2.56 13.13
CA LYS A 7 1.54 3.64 13.45
C LYS A 7 1.01 4.22 12.14
N GLY A 8 -0.28 4.03 11.86
CA GLY A 8 -0.91 4.60 10.66
C GLY A 8 -0.85 6.13 10.65
N ILE A 9 -0.78 6.75 9.47
CA ILE A 9 -0.55 8.20 9.37
C ILE A 9 -1.57 9.02 10.16
N ALA A 10 -2.81 8.56 10.31
CA ALA A 10 -3.86 9.30 11.02
C ALA A 10 -3.53 9.52 12.51
N GLN A 11 -2.53 8.82 13.04
CA GLN A 11 -2.06 9.00 14.40
C GLN A 11 -0.74 9.82 14.45
N TRP A 12 -0.25 10.28 13.30
CA TRP A 12 0.96 11.06 13.22
C TRP A 12 0.71 12.49 13.69
N ASP A 13 1.54 12.96 14.61
CA ASP A 13 1.57 14.37 14.97
C ASP A 13 2.31 15.20 13.90
N VAL A 14 2.24 16.53 14.05
CA VAL A 14 2.85 17.48 13.10
C VAL A 14 4.37 17.25 12.98
N GLU A 15 5.04 16.86 14.07
CA GLU A 15 6.48 16.62 14.09
C GLU A 15 6.84 15.30 13.39
N GLU A 16 6.04 14.25 13.57
CA GLU A 16 6.19 12.96 12.88
C GLU A 16 6.00 13.12 11.37
N VAL A 17 5.02 13.92 10.93
CA VAL A 17 4.80 14.24 9.50
C VAL A 17 5.99 15.01 8.92
N ALA A 18 6.46 16.06 9.61
CA ALA A 18 7.61 16.84 9.18
C ALA A 18 8.89 15.98 9.12
N ALA A 19 9.14 15.18 10.15
CA ALA A 19 10.29 14.27 10.20
C ALA A 19 10.25 13.26 9.04
N ALA A 20 9.08 12.72 8.71
CA ALA A 20 8.92 11.82 7.58
C ALA A 20 9.29 12.51 6.25
N ALA A 21 8.91 13.77 6.04
CA ALA A 21 9.32 14.55 4.88
C ALA A 21 10.84 14.80 4.85
N GLU A 22 11.47 15.10 6.00
CA GLU A 22 12.93 15.28 6.10
C GLU A 22 13.71 14.01 5.72
N THR A 23 13.18 12.82 6.04
CA THR A 23 13.84 11.53 5.71
C THR A 23 14.00 11.31 4.21
N LEU A 24 13.24 12.00 3.36
CA LEU A 24 13.32 11.90 1.91
C LEU A 24 14.58 12.54 1.33
N GLY A 25 15.21 13.44 2.07
CA GLY A 25 16.49 14.04 1.72
C GLY A 25 16.57 15.52 2.04
N ARG A 26 17.79 16.07 1.94
CA ARG A 26 18.10 17.47 2.33
C ARG A 26 17.26 18.51 1.59
N HIS A 27 16.86 18.24 0.35
CA HIS A 27 16.03 19.14 -0.46
C HIS A 27 14.58 19.25 0.04
N PHE A 28 14.12 18.32 0.88
CA PHE A 28 12.76 18.33 1.44
C PHE A 28 12.66 19.03 2.79
N LYS A 29 13.80 19.40 3.39
CA LYS A 29 13.84 20.08 4.69
C LYS A 29 13.03 21.39 4.73
N PRO A 30 13.13 22.28 3.73
CA PRO A 30 12.31 23.50 3.73
C PRO A 30 10.81 23.21 3.73
N TYR A 31 10.39 22.14 3.05
CA TYR A 31 8.98 21.75 3.00
C TYR A 31 8.51 21.16 4.33
N ALA A 32 9.38 20.41 5.02
CA ALA A 32 9.09 19.92 6.37
C ALA A 32 8.92 21.08 7.36
N ASP A 33 9.76 22.11 7.28
CA ASP A 33 9.63 23.32 8.10
C ASP A 33 8.31 24.05 7.80
N THR A 34 7.89 24.15 6.53
CA THR A 34 6.59 24.72 6.15
C THR A 34 5.43 23.88 6.68
N MET A 35 5.49 22.55 6.58
CA MET A 35 4.45 21.65 7.11
C MET A 35 4.31 21.80 8.63
N ARG A 36 5.44 21.91 9.34
CA ARG A 36 5.48 22.17 10.78
C ARG A 36 4.86 23.53 11.13
N GLY A 37 5.23 24.58 10.40
CA GLY A 37 4.71 25.93 10.60
C GLY A 37 3.21 26.08 10.30
N SER A 38 2.71 25.31 9.32
CA SER A 38 1.28 25.30 8.95
C SER A 38 0.43 24.37 9.84
N GLY A 39 1.04 23.59 10.73
CA GLY A 39 0.33 22.68 11.63
C GLY A 39 -0.32 21.49 10.92
N ILE A 40 0.31 20.98 9.85
CA ILE A 40 -0.22 19.85 9.08
C ILE A 40 0.04 18.56 9.86
N ASP A 41 -1.02 17.97 10.40
CA ASP A 41 -0.98 16.69 11.09
C ASP A 41 -1.43 15.53 10.20
N GLY A 42 -1.24 14.32 10.71
CA GLY A 42 -1.61 13.10 10.00
C GLY A 42 -3.12 12.91 9.86
N ILE A 43 -3.93 13.46 10.78
CA ILE A 43 -5.40 13.42 10.72
C ILE A 43 -5.90 14.23 9.52
N PHE A 44 -5.40 15.45 9.37
CA PHE A 44 -5.71 16.32 8.25
C PHE A 44 -5.32 15.64 6.93
N LEU A 45 -4.09 15.13 6.82
CA LEU A 45 -3.65 14.42 5.61
C LEU A 45 -4.48 13.18 5.28
N ALA A 46 -4.98 12.46 6.29
CA ALA A 46 -5.86 11.30 6.09
C ALA A 46 -7.28 11.67 5.67
N SER A 47 -7.72 12.90 5.93
CA SER A 47 -9.02 13.40 5.48
C SER A 47 -9.02 13.84 4.02
N LEU A 48 -7.85 14.11 3.44
CA LEU A 48 -7.72 14.62 2.08
C LEU A 48 -7.66 13.51 1.04
N SER A 49 -8.31 13.76 -0.09
CA SER A 49 -8.14 13.00 -1.32
C SER A 49 -6.77 13.26 -1.96
N THR A 50 -6.36 12.41 -2.92
CA THR A 50 -5.06 12.56 -3.59
C THR A 50 -4.91 13.90 -4.33
N THR A 51 -6.01 14.43 -4.87
CA THR A 51 -6.03 15.72 -5.56
C THR A 51 -5.87 16.85 -4.56
N GLU A 52 -6.59 16.81 -3.44
CA GLU A 52 -6.50 17.83 -2.39
C GLU A 52 -5.12 17.84 -1.72
N VAL A 53 -4.48 16.68 -1.55
CA VAL A 53 -3.07 16.62 -1.09
C VAL A 53 -2.14 17.32 -2.06
N GLN A 54 -2.35 17.18 -3.38
CA GLN A 54 -1.51 17.87 -4.37
C GLN A 54 -1.73 19.39 -4.34
N GLU A 55 -2.97 19.83 -4.23
CA GLU A 55 -3.33 21.26 -4.11
C GLU A 55 -2.74 21.85 -2.83
N THR A 56 -2.84 21.15 -1.71
CA THR A 56 -2.23 21.58 -0.44
C THR A 56 -0.71 21.73 -0.56
N LEU A 57 -0.03 20.80 -1.26
CA LEU A 57 1.41 20.92 -1.51
C LEU A 57 1.76 22.09 -2.44
N ASP A 58 0.88 22.43 -3.37
CA ASP A 58 1.01 23.64 -4.19
C ASP A 58 0.85 24.91 -3.33
N ASP A 59 -0.13 24.95 -2.42
CA ASP A 59 -0.36 26.06 -1.49
C ASP A 59 0.79 26.26 -0.50
N LEU A 60 1.49 25.18 -0.12
CA LEU A 60 2.69 25.23 0.72
C LEU A 60 3.94 25.72 -0.05
N GLY A 61 3.82 26.02 -1.34
CA GLY A 61 4.92 26.55 -2.16
C GLY A 61 5.90 25.49 -2.66
N VAL A 62 5.47 24.24 -2.80
CA VAL A 62 6.31 23.18 -3.40
C VAL A 62 6.32 23.33 -4.93
N GLU A 63 7.13 24.24 -5.47
CA GLU A 63 7.17 24.56 -6.92
C GLU A 63 7.58 23.38 -7.81
N SER A 64 8.45 22.51 -7.30
CA SER A 64 8.93 21.36 -8.07
C SER A 64 7.85 20.29 -8.18
N ARG A 65 7.34 20.10 -9.40
CA ARG A 65 6.39 19.02 -9.73
C ARG A 65 6.89 17.64 -9.31
N LEU A 66 8.21 17.39 -9.39
CA LEU A 66 8.79 16.12 -8.96
C LEU A 66 8.73 15.96 -7.44
N HIS A 67 9.04 17.03 -6.68
CA HIS A 67 8.97 16.99 -5.22
C HIS A 67 7.53 16.75 -4.74
N ARG A 68 6.54 17.40 -5.37
CA ARG A 68 5.12 17.16 -5.06
C ARG A 68 4.72 15.71 -5.27
N ARG A 69 5.11 15.10 -6.41
CA ARG A 69 4.79 13.70 -6.69
C ARG A 69 5.46 12.75 -5.70
N VAL A 70 6.70 13.03 -5.30
CA VAL A 70 7.42 12.20 -4.32
C VAL A 70 6.79 12.29 -2.94
N LEU A 71 6.48 13.50 -2.47
CA LEU A 71 5.81 13.72 -1.19
C LEU A 71 4.42 13.08 -1.16
N ALA A 72 3.57 13.36 -2.16
CA ALA A 72 2.23 12.78 -2.25
C ALA A 72 2.27 11.24 -2.27
N ARG A 73 3.23 10.65 -3.00
CA ARG A 73 3.40 9.20 -3.02
C ARG A 73 3.81 8.66 -1.64
N LYS A 74 4.73 9.32 -0.95
CA LYS A 74 5.24 8.86 0.35
C LYS A 74 4.20 8.97 1.45
N LEU A 75 3.47 10.07 1.50
CA LEU A 75 2.33 10.25 2.40
C LEU A 75 1.24 9.20 2.13
N ARG A 76 0.98 8.87 0.86
CA ARG A 76 0.03 7.81 0.50
C ARG A 76 0.47 6.42 0.95
N VAL A 77 1.73 6.08 0.77
CA VAL A 77 2.26 4.79 1.26
C VAL A 77 2.15 4.70 2.78
N ALA A 78 2.34 5.81 3.50
CA ALA A 78 2.12 5.87 4.95
C ALA A 78 0.62 5.81 5.35
N LEU A 79 -0.29 6.31 4.51
CA LEU A 79 -1.75 6.18 4.67
C LEU A 79 -2.23 4.74 4.53
N GLU A 80 -1.80 4.08 3.45
CA GLU A 80 -2.32 2.78 3.03
C GLU A 80 -1.67 1.60 3.77
N GLY A 81 -0.70 1.87 4.65
CA GLY A 81 -0.09 0.88 5.53
C GLY A 81 0.50 -0.31 4.77
N ASP A 82 1.68 -0.11 4.18
CA ASP A 82 2.55 -1.19 3.65
C ASP A 82 1.88 -2.23 2.72
N ALA A 83 0.81 -1.84 2.00
CA ALA A 83 0.19 -2.68 0.98
C ALA A 83 0.87 -2.57 -0.41
N CYS A 84 1.94 -1.78 -0.53
CA CYS A 84 2.63 -1.56 -1.80
C CYS A 84 4.10 -2.00 -1.71
N THR A 85 4.30 -3.31 -1.56
CA THR A 85 5.54 -3.96 -1.99
C THR A 85 5.83 -3.52 -3.41
N VAL A 86 6.99 -2.89 -3.57
CA VAL A 86 7.44 -2.20 -4.78
C VAL A 86 7.55 -3.20 -5.94
N SER A 87 6.47 -3.39 -6.70
CA SER A 87 6.55 -3.78 -8.11
C SER A 87 6.58 -2.50 -8.94
N CYS A 88 7.65 -1.73 -8.79
CA CYS A 88 7.97 -0.68 -9.74
C CYS A 88 8.91 -1.28 -10.77
N SER A 89 8.35 -1.76 -11.87
CA SER A 89 9.04 -1.84 -13.14
C SER A 89 9.66 -0.47 -13.41
N GLN A 90 10.97 -0.35 -13.19
CA GLN A 90 11.74 0.83 -13.58
C GLN A 90 11.74 0.89 -15.10
N SER A 91 10.73 1.57 -15.66
CA SER A 91 10.79 2.11 -17.01
C SER A 91 11.76 3.29 -16.96
N VAL A 92 13.03 3.00 -17.19
CA VAL A 92 14.04 4.00 -17.51
C VAL A 92 13.65 4.66 -18.82
N VAL A 93 13.11 5.87 -18.73
CA VAL A 93 13.02 6.78 -19.87
C VAL A 93 14.45 7.21 -20.19
N SER A 94 15.07 6.44 -21.08
CA SER A 94 16.36 6.77 -21.69
C SER A 94 16.13 7.91 -22.69
N TRP A 95 16.43 9.14 -22.27
CA TRP A 95 16.66 10.25 -23.19
C TRP A 95 18.13 10.24 -23.57
N ASP A 96 18.51 9.38 -24.49
CA ASP A 96 19.75 9.54 -25.22
C ASP A 96 19.46 9.56 -26.72
N SER A 97 19.48 10.78 -27.26
CA SER A 97 19.55 11.06 -28.67
C SER A 97 20.95 10.72 -29.16
N THR A 98 21.15 9.54 -29.74
CA THR A 98 22.06 9.35 -30.90
C THR A 98 21.88 7.98 -31.55
N SER A 99 21.42 7.98 -32.79
CA SER A 99 21.67 6.93 -33.80
C SER A 99 23.16 6.99 -34.22
N PRO A 100 23.85 5.96 -34.78
CA PRO A 100 23.31 4.82 -35.54
C PRO A 100 24.01 3.44 -35.41
N ARG A 101 23.32 2.41 -35.93
CA ARG A 101 23.83 1.15 -36.52
C ARG A 101 25.00 0.44 -35.82
N GLU A 102 24.70 -0.72 -35.23
CA GLU A 102 25.57 -1.89 -35.38
C GLU A 102 24.79 -3.22 -35.26
N ARG A 103 25.19 -4.19 -36.09
CA ARG A 103 24.55 -5.49 -36.27
C ARG A 103 25.14 -6.52 -35.29
N ARG A 104 24.30 -7.50 -34.91
CA ARG A 104 24.56 -8.87 -34.37
C ARG A 104 24.73 -9.00 -32.84
N PRO A 105 24.58 -10.20 -32.25
CA PRO A 105 23.90 -11.43 -32.68
C PRO A 105 22.80 -11.89 -31.70
N SER A 106 21.98 -12.82 -32.17
CA SER A 106 20.87 -13.48 -31.49
C SER A 106 21.28 -14.19 -30.18
N ALA A 107 20.79 -13.71 -29.04
CA ALA A 107 20.80 -14.45 -27.77
C ALA A 107 19.42 -15.09 -27.52
N ARG A 108 19.15 -16.21 -28.20
CA ARG A 108 18.07 -17.14 -27.81
C ARG A 108 18.66 -18.11 -26.78
N LYS A 109 18.38 -17.91 -25.48
CA LYS A 109 18.24 -18.93 -24.40
C LYS A 109 18.41 -18.28 -23.02
N SER A 110 17.31 -17.78 -22.45
CA SER A 110 17.18 -17.53 -20.99
C SER A 110 15.74 -17.12 -20.59
N MET A 111 14.73 -17.77 -21.17
CA MET A 111 13.31 -17.51 -20.88
C MET A 111 12.63 -18.63 -20.06
N SER A 112 13.25 -19.79 -19.88
CA SER A 112 12.57 -20.96 -19.30
C SER A 112 12.45 -20.93 -17.77
N GLU A 113 13.46 -20.43 -17.05
CA GLU A 113 13.46 -20.50 -15.58
C GLU A 113 12.46 -19.52 -14.96
N LYS A 114 12.35 -18.30 -15.49
CA LYS A 114 11.39 -17.30 -15.00
C LYS A 114 9.93 -17.68 -15.27
N GLU A 115 9.66 -18.38 -16.37
CA GLU A 115 8.32 -18.88 -16.66
C GLU A 115 7.91 -20.03 -15.74
N GLU A 116 8.87 -20.89 -15.35
CA GLU A 116 8.60 -22.00 -14.43
C GLU A 116 8.35 -21.51 -13.00
N ASP A 117 9.12 -20.54 -12.51
CA ASP A 117 8.90 -19.92 -11.20
C ASP A 117 7.55 -19.18 -11.14
N SER A 118 7.17 -18.52 -12.24
CA SER A 118 5.87 -17.84 -12.34
C SER A 118 4.70 -18.82 -12.27
N ARG A 119 4.84 -20.01 -12.88
CA ARG A 119 3.82 -21.07 -12.81
C ARG A 119 3.70 -21.66 -11.41
N LYS A 120 4.83 -21.94 -10.75
CA LYS A 120 4.85 -22.44 -9.37
C LYS A 120 4.22 -21.44 -8.39
N LEU A 121 4.50 -20.15 -8.57
CA LEU A 121 3.89 -19.09 -7.76
C LEU A 121 2.38 -19.03 -7.96
N LEU A 122 1.91 -19.10 -9.21
CA LEU A 122 0.48 -19.10 -9.52
C LEU A 122 -0.22 -20.31 -8.92
N GLU A 123 0.38 -21.50 -9.02
CA GLU A 123 -0.14 -22.73 -8.45
C GLU A 123 -0.28 -22.63 -6.91
N LEU A 124 0.74 -22.08 -6.25
CA LEU A 124 0.74 -21.87 -4.80
C LEU A 124 -0.33 -20.86 -4.36
N MET A 125 -0.51 -19.77 -5.10
CA MET A 125 -1.60 -18.81 -4.85
C MET A 125 -2.98 -19.43 -5.03
N THR A 126 -3.16 -20.26 -6.06
CA THR A 126 -4.45 -20.95 -6.27
C THR A 126 -4.76 -21.97 -5.19
N ALA A 127 -3.75 -22.72 -4.72
CA ALA A 127 -3.91 -23.65 -3.61
C ALA A 127 -4.27 -22.93 -2.30
N ALA A 128 -3.60 -21.80 -2.01
CA ALA A 128 -3.91 -20.98 -0.84
C ALA A 128 -5.33 -20.41 -0.89
N ALA A 129 -5.77 -19.92 -2.06
CA ALA A 129 -7.14 -19.42 -2.25
C ALA A 129 -8.18 -20.53 -2.05
N GLN A 130 -7.93 -21.73 -2.58
CA GLN A 130 -8.82 -22.88 -2.37
C GLN A 130 -8.91 -23.27 -0.89
N GLN A 131 -7.79 -23.28 -0.17
CA GLN A 131 -7.77 -23.59 1.26
C GLN A 131 -8.60 -22.56 2.06
N GLN A 132 -8.44 -21.27 1.77
CA GLN A 132 -9.24 -20.22 2.41
C GLN A 132 -10.74 -20.37 2.12
N MET A 133 -11.12 -20.77 0.91
CA MET A 133 -12.54 -21.03 0.59
C MET A 133 -13.09 -22.22 1.38
N VAL A 134 -12.32 -23.31 1.53
CA VAL A 134 -12.74 -24.48 2.31
C VAL A 134 -12.90 -24.12 3.78
N GLU A 135 -11.95 -23.39 4.36
CA GLU A 135 -12.02 -22.93 5.75
C GLU A 135 -13.24 -22.03 5.98
N ARG A 136 -13.52 -21.10 5.05
CA ARG A 136 -14.70 -20.23 5.13
C ARG A 136 -16.01 -21.03 5.07
N CYS A 137 -16.10 -22.02 4.19
CA CYS A 137 -17.26 -22.92 4.13
C CYS A 137 -17.46 -23.70 5.43
N ALA A 138 -16.37 -24.19 6.04
CA ALA A 138 -16.44 -24.90 7.31
C ALA A 138 -16.90 -23.99 8.46
N LEU A 139 -16.48 -22.73 8.49
CA LEU A 139 -16.95 -21.75 9.48
C LEU A 139 -18.46 -21.47 9.32
N LEU A 140 -18.94 -21.25 8.10
CA LEU A 140 -20.36 -21.03 7.85
C LEU A 140 -21.23 -22.23 8.27
N GLN A 141 -20.74 -23.47 8.08
CA GLN A 141 -21.42 -24.65 8.56
C GLN A 141 -21.50 -24.69 10.09
N LYS A 142 -20.42 -24.32 10.79
CA LYS A 142 -20.42 -24.21 12.26
C LYS A 142 -21.37 -23.13 12.76
N GLU A 143 -21.41 -21.97 12.12
CA GLU A 143 -22.37 -20.90 12.46
C GLU A 143 -23.82 -21.37 12.30
N ALA A 144 -24.13 -22.09 11.22
CA ALA A 144 -25.47 -22.66 11.00
C ALA A 144 -25.83 -23.70 12.08
N GLU A 145 -24.88 -24.54 12.50
CA GLU A 145 -25.11 -25.52 13.56
C GLU A 145 -25.31 -24.86 14.92
N LEU A 146 -24.50 -23.85 15.26
CA LEU A 146 -24.68 -23.05 16.47
C LEU A 146 -26.04 -22.36 16.48
N THR A 147 -26.47 -21.82 15.35
CA THR A 147 -27.78 -21.19 15.21
C THR A 147 -28.91 -22.18 15.52
N LYS A 148 -28.84 -23.42 14.99
CA LYS A 148 -29.80 -24.49 15.32
C LYS A 148 -29.76 -24.89 16.79
N GLN A 149 -28.59 -24.89 17.42
CA GLN A 149 -28.47 -25.19 18.86
C GLN A 149 -29.12 -24.09 19.69
N ILE A 150 -28.91 -22.82 19.33
CA ILE A 150 -29.59 -21.69 19.97
C ILE A 150 -31.10 -21.85 19.81
N GLU A 151 -31.61 -22.10 18.61
CA GLU A 151 -33.05 -22.32 18.38
C GLU A 151 -33.63 -23.44 19.24
N ARG A 152 -32.90 -24.55 19.44
CA ARG A 152 -33.32 -25.64 20.34
C ARG A 152 -33.40 -25.21 21.79
N ILE A 153 -32.48 -24.37 22.26
CA ILE A 153 -32.46 -23.87 23.64
C ILE A 153 -33.53 -22.79 23.84
N THR A 154 -33.70 -21.90 22.86
CA THR A 154 -34.63 -20.77 22.94
C THR A 154 -36.06 -21.14 22.59
N SER A 155 -36.32 -22.31 21.97
CA SER A 155 -37.67 -22.80 21.73
C SER A 155 -38.34 -23.14 23.06
N PRO A 156 -39.38 -22.39 23.48
CA PRO A 156 -40.04 -22.57 24.78
C PRO A 156 -41.01 -23.75 24.73
N ALA A 157 -40.50 -24.96 24.52
CA ALA A 157 -41.32 -26.15 24.31
C ALA A 157 -41.44 -27.08 25.54
N ASN A 158 -40.97 -26.70 26.73
CA ASN A 158 -41.01 -27.62 27.87
C ASN A 158 -41.18 -26.96 29.26
N THR A 159 -42.11 -26.01 29.38
CA THR A 159 -42.60 -25.52 30.69
C THR A 159 -44.11 -25.57 30.76
N ALA A 160 -44.70 -26.71 30.37
CA ALA A 160 -46.10 -27.02 30.63
C ALA A 160 -46.30 -28.55 30.75
N ALA A 161 -45.83 -29.12 31.86
CA ALA A 161 -46.40 -30.32 32.49
C ALA A 161 -45.88 -30.41 33.93
#